data_AF-A0A7C7KVL0-F1
#
_entry.id   AF-A0A7C7KVL0-F1
#
_cell.length_a   1.000
_cell.length_b   1.000
_cell.length_c   1.000
_cell.angle_alpha   90.00
_cell.angle_beta   90.00
_cell.angle_gamma   90.00
#
_symmetry.space_group_name_H-M   'P 1'
#
loop_
_entity.id
_entity.type
_entity.pdbx_description
1 polymer ?
#
loop_
_entity_poly.entity_id
_entity_poly.type
_entity_poly.pdbx_seq_one_letter_code
_entity_poly.pdbx_strand_id
1 'polypeptide(L)'
;MDLEVWTVGGAGFLVEVFRALKLFLYGDSITGFIKFFVLSSAILFILMSIFGRDKMAFLKWFPMLVIVLNLCFAPITNLTIIDRQTGRTEVIRDFPFLPGFLLSFFSTTSDFLVSSIDQLFHTGLTISGGIGASYDVQNLDYAKNGFGGVSFLGRKALQYRFTDTKEFVEFSGMLNAYIDQCFLPYIAGDPQEIQTRLSGDIFANMRVDTFLMEWQGQIYTCSEFYDTKLSPEYNDILNQIRTNPELAGFTVEAASKLGDIITALTNEVISFENAVVRGGIINALSYSIAKAGVDSPGMLASYIAGRTAEQNKVLWRSIGEYASMMLPYLRNFLIAIAVFFSFLIIPLILIPFFGGNSVQVIFGYVKYIMWVWLWDPLLALIDAGLKIKVLDDANEIVGVLAGSGLHFFSIHPIRELLDWYPAVGGYISAVMVPSLAWMFVRGFEMGVSAVSWMFSSMSGQVEREFGMLGRNIALDSAAARVGLSGGEIRHYGER
;
A
#
# COMPACT_ATOMS: atom_id res chain seq x y z
N MET A 1 -10.37 -6.65 33.81
CA MET A 1 -11.03 -7.01 32.54
C MET A 1 -10.11 -6.51 31.46
N ASP A 2 -9.74 -7.39 30.55
CA ASP A 2 -8.84 -7.08 29.45
C ASP A 2 -9.71 -6.91 28.20
N LEU A 3 -9.47 -5.83 27.46
CA LEU A 3 -10.19 -5.47 26.25
C LEU A 3 -9.23 -5.54 25.07
N GLU A 4 -9.67 -6.17 23.99
CA GLU A 4 -8.87 -6.32 22.78
C GLU A 4 -9.27 -5.28 21.74
N VAL A 5 -8.28 -4.70 21.08
CA VAL A 5 -8.45 -3.76 19.97
C VAL A 5 -7.68 -4.26 18.77
N TRP A 6 -8.42 -4.55 17.71
CA TRP A 6 -7.87 -5.07 16.45
C TRP A 6 -7.54 -3.92 15.50
N THR A 7 -6.43 -4.01 14.77
CA THR A 7 -6.09 -3.07 13.70
C THR A 7 -5.34 -3.76 12.57
N VAL A 8 -5.47 -3.23 11.36
CA VAL A 8 -4.66 -3.63 10.21
C VAL A 8 -3.65 -2.50 9.95
N GLY A 9 -2.44 -2.65 10.51
CA GLY A 9 -1.37 -1.68 10.37
C GLY A 9 -1.41 -0.50 11.34
N GLY A 10 -0.22 0.11 11.51
CA GLY A 10 -0.04 1.33 12.29
C GLY A 10 -0.21 1.17 13.81
N ALA A 11 -0.18 -0.06 14.34
CA ALA A 11 -0.38 -0.30 15.77
C ALA A 11 0.63 0.43 16.66
N GLY A 12 1.91 0.50 16.26
CA GLY A 12 2.94 1.21 17.03
C GLY A 12 2.56 2.68 17.31
N PHE A 13 2.06 3.39 16.31
CA PHE A 13 1.57 4.75 16.47
C PHE A 13 0.37 4.82 17.42
N LEU A 14 -0.60 3.91 17.26
CA LEU A 14 -1.80 3.88 18.10
C LEU A 14 -1.45 3.58 19.57
N VAL A 15 -0.47 2.70 19.81
CA VAL A 15 0.05 2.41 21.15
C VAL A 15 0.67 3.64 21.79
N GLU A 16 1.56 4.33 21.07
CA GLU A 16 2.21 5.55 21.58
C GLU A 16 1.21 6.64 21.93
N VAL A 17 0.21 6.86 21.06
CA VAL A 17 -0.83 7.86 21.29
C VAL A 17 -1.70 7.50 22.49
N PHE A 18 -2.07 6.23 22.67
CA PHE A 18 -2.85 5.81 23.83
C PHE A 18 -2.05 5.84 25.13
N ARG A 19 -0.74 5.54 25.10
CA ARG A 19 0.16 5.77 26.24
C ARG A 19 0.24 7.26 26.60
N ALA A 20 0.37 8.14 25.61
CA ALA A 20 0.36 9.59 25.83
C ALA A 20 -0.98 10.08 26.39
N LEU A 21 -2.09 9.56 25.89
CA LEU A 21 -3.43 9.86 26.38
C LEU A 21 -3.63 9.41 27.83
N LYS A 22 -3.14 8.22 28.19
CA LYS A 22 -3.09 7.77 29.59
C LYS A 22 -2.33 8.75 30.48
N LEU A 23 -1.12 9.15 30.06
CA LEU A 23 -0.30 10.13 30.76
C LEU A 23 -1.02 11.47 30.93
N PHE A 24 -1.75 11.93 29.92
CA PHE A 24 -2.53 13.16 30.00
C PHE A 24 -3.73 13.05 30.96
N LEU A 25 -4.47 11.95 30.93
CA LEU A 25 -5.69 11.77 31.72
C LEU A 25 -5.42 11.41 33.19
N TYR A 26 -4.39 10.62 33.48
CA TYR A 26 -4.09 10.15 34.83
C TYR A 26 -2.80 10.75 35.42
N GLY A 27 -1.87 11.26 34.60
CA GLY A 27 -0.52 11.56 35.09
C GLY A 27 0.11 10.36 35.78
N ASP A 28 0.88 10.60 36.84
CA ASP A 28 1.51 9.54 37.66
C ASP A 28 0.57 8.95 38.74
N SER A 29 -0.65 9.47 38.91
CA SER A 29 -1.55 9.03 40.00
C SER A 29 -3.04 9.25 39.73
N ILE A 30 -3.90 8.39 40.29
CA ILE A 30 -5.37 8.52 40.24
C ILE A 30 -5.86 9.90 40.74
N THR A 31 -5.08 10.58 41.58
CA THR A 31 -5.39 11.94 42.05
C THR A 31 -5.29 12.99 40.94
N GLY A 32 -4.44 12.78 39.93
CA GLY A 32 -4.35 13.62 38.73
C GLY A 32 -5.64 13.56 37.89
N PHE A 33 -6.24 12.38 37.79
CA PHE A 33 -7.50 12.16 37.09
C PHE A 33 -8.66 12.95 37.71
N ILE A 34 -8.85 12.87 39.03
CA ILE A 34 -9.91 13.62 39.71
C ILE A 34 -9.73 15.12 39.48
N LYS A 35 -8.49 15.63 39.57
CA LYS A 35 -8.18 17.04 39.30
C LYS A 35 -8.50 17.43 37.86
N PHE A 36 -8.15 16.61 36.88
CA PHE A 36 -8.43 16.87 35.47
C PHE A 36 -9.93 16.95 35.19
N PHE A 37 -10.72 16.01 35.71
CA PHE A 37 -12.17 15.99 35.51
C PHE A 37 -12.90 17.09 36.27
N VAL A 38 -12.41 17.47 37.46
CA VAL A 38 -12.92 18.65 38.18
C VAL A 38 -12.57 19.94 37.44
N LEU A 39 -11.38 20.04 36.84
CA LEU A 39 -11.00 21.20 36.02
C LEU A 39 -11.79 21.26 34.70
N SER A 40 -11.97 20.14 34.00
CA SER A 40 -12.71 20.11 32.74
C SER A 40 -14.20 20.42 32.95
N SER A 41 -14.80 19.89 34.02
CA SER A 41 -16.16 20.27 34.43
C SER A 41 -16.25 21.74 34.87
N ALA A 42 -15.22 22.30 35.51
CA ALA A 42 -15.17 23.72 35.86
C ALA A 42 -15.03 24.63 34.63
N ILE A 43 -14.27 24.24 33.61
CA ILE A 43 -14.15 24.98 32.33
C ILE A 43 -15.48 24.96 31.58
N LEU A 44 -16.12 23.78 31.49
CA LEU A 44 -17.45 23.65 30.91
C LEU A 44 -18.49 24.47 31.69
N PHE A 45 -18.37 24.53 33.01
CA PHE A 45 -19.17 25.40 33.88
C PHE A 45 -19.01 26.90 33.53
N ILE A 46 -17.78 27.38 33.28
CA ILE A 46 -17.54 28.77 32.87
C ILE A 46 -18.18 29.05 31.50
N LEU A 47 -17.96 28.17 30.53
CA LEU A 47 -18.57 28.27 29.20
C LEU A 47 -20.10 28.34 29.28
N MET A 48 -20.72 27.52 30.13
CA MET A 48 -22.17 27.51 30.30
C MET A 48 -22.70 28.75 31.02
N SER A 49 -21.96 29.30 31.98
CA SER A 49 -22.35 30.55 32.65
C SER A 49 -22.37 31.74 31.67
N ILE A 50 -21.50 31.71 30.66
CA ILE A 50 -21.41 32.74 29.62
C ILE A 50 -22.53 32.60 28.58
N PHE A 51 -22.82 31.37 28.13
CA PHE A 51 -23.77 31.12 27.04
C PHE A 51 -25.20 30.72 27.48
N GLY A 52 -25.41 30.44 28.77
CA GLY A 52 -26.68 29.94 29.32
C GLY A 52 -27.71 31.04 29.63
N ARG A 53 -28.95 30.85 29.16
CA ARG A 53 -30.12 31.71 29.45
C ARG A 53 -30.60 31.61 30.91
N ASP A 54 -30.50 30.44 31.56
CA ASP A 54 -30.87 30.24 32.97
C ASP A 54 -29.64 30.11 33.85
N LYS A 55 -29.35 31.20 34.55
CA LYS A 55 -28.32 31.29 35.59
C LYS A 55 -28.69 30.53 36.87
N MET A 56 -29.52 29.48 36.85
CA MET A 56 -29.74 28.59 38.01
C MET A 56 -29.87 27.11 37.66
N ALA A 57 -30.08 26.76 36.38
CA ALA A 57 -30.00 25.36 35.95
C ALA A 57 -28.58 24.81 36.15
N PHE A 58 -27.56 25.66 36.06
CA PHE A 58 -26.15 25.31 36.17
C PHE A 58 -25.77 24.59 37.49
N LEU A 59 -26.40 24.96 38.62
CA LEU A 59 -26.09 24.39 39.94
C LEU A 59 -26.62 22.96 40.11
N LYS A 60 -27.67 22.60 39.36
CA LYS A 60 -28.27 21.27 39.36
C LYS A 60 -27.48 20.27 38.51
N TRP A 61 -26.97 20.71 37.36
CA TRP A 61 -26.31 19.84 36.39
C TRP A 61 -24.82 19.60 36.67
N PHE A 62 -24.13 20.55 37.31
CA PHE A 62 -22.71 20.41 37.64
C PHE A 62 -22.36 19.17 38.49
N PRO A 63 -23.00 18.89 39.65
CA PRO A 63 -22.70 17.71 40.43
C PRO A 63 -23.05 16.40 39.69
N MET A 64 -24.15 16.40 38.92
CA MET A 64 -24.52 15.25 38.08
C MET A 64 -23.46 14.94 37.02
N LEU A 65 -22.91 15.98 36.38
CA LEU A 65 -21.85 15.87 35.38
C LEU A 65 -20.56 15.32 35.98
N VAL A 66 -20.16 15.79 37.16
CA VAL A 66 -18.99 15.26 37.88
C VAL A 66 -19.18 13.78 38.22
N ILE A 67 -20.37 13.39 38.70
CA ILE A 67 -20.67 11.99 39.04
C ILE A 67 -20.63 11.10 37.80
N VAL A 68 -21.30 11.48 36.71
CA VAL A 68 -21.34 10.66 35.49
C VAL A 68 -19.96 10.53 34.86
N LEU A 69 -19.18 11.62 34.80
CA LEU A 69 -17.81 11.56 34.29
C LEU A 69 -16.93 10.61 35.11
N ASN A 70 -17.00 10.69 36.44
CA ASN A 70 -16.27 9.77 37.30
C ASN A 70 -16.78 8.33 37.11
N LEU A 71 -18.07 8.09 37.00
CA LEU A 71 -18.60 6.73 36.82
C LEU A 71 -18.20 6.11 35.46
N CYS A 72 -18.15 6.91 34.40
CA CYS A 72 -17.78 6.46 33.06
C CYS A 72 -16.25 6.26 32.86
N PHE A 73 -15.43 7.11 33.47
CA PHE A 73 -13.98 7.13 33.21
C PHE A 73 -13.10 6.69 34.39
N ALA A 74 -13.63 6.61 35.63
CA ALA A 74 -12.85 6.12 36.77
C ALA A 74 -12.55 4.61 36.73
N PRO A 75 -13.43 3.73 36.19
CA PRO A 75 -13.08 2.32 36.05
C PRO A 75 -11.93 2.18 35.05
N ILE A 76 -10.89 1.44 35.43
CA ILE A 76 -9.71 1.18 34.60
C ILE A 76 -9.73 -0.24 34.03
N THR A 77 -9.17 -0.39 32.84
CA THR A 77 -9.08 -1.66 32.08
C THR A 77 -7.71 -1.76 31.39
N ASN A 78 -7.27 -2.98 31.10
CA ASN A 78 -6.10 -3.18 30.25
C ASN A 78 -6.56 -3.29 28.81
N LEU A 79 -5.89 -2.60 27.91
CA LEU A 79 -6.19 -2.56 26.48
C LEU A 79 -5.07 -3.27 25.72
N THR A 80 -5.39 -4.38 25.06
CA THR A 80 -4.44 -5.15 24.24
C THR A 80 -4.68 -4.79 22.78
N ILE A 81 -3.69 -4.17 22.14
CA ILE A 81 -3.73 -3.84 20.71
C ILE A 81 -3.09 -4.97 19.93
N ILE A 82 -3.82 -5.49 18.95
CA ILE A 82 -3.40 -6.59 18.10
C ILE A 82 -3.34 -6.09 16.66
N ASP A 83 -2.14 -6.10 16.06
CA ASP A 83 -1.94 -5.78 14.66
C ASP A 83 -1.99 -7.04 13.80
N ARG A 84 -2.98 -7.14 12.92
CA ARG A 84 -3.11 -8.27 11.99
C ARG A 84 -2.00 -8.29 10.92
N GLN A 85 -1.48 -7.12 10.54
CA GLN A 85 -0.53 -6.99 9.44
C GLN A 85 0.86 -7.50 9.83
N THR A 86 1.32 -7.12 11.02
CA THR A 86 2.65 -7.46 11.55
C THR A 86 2.61 -8.57 12.60
N GLY A 87 1.43 -9.01 13.06
CA GLY A 87 1.28 -9.98 14.14
C GLY A 87 1.75 -9.48 15.52
N ARG A 88 1.96 -8.16 15.67
CA ARG A 88 2.46 -7.57 16.92
C ARG A 88 1.32 -7.39 17.91
N THR A 89 1.58 -7.70 19.18
CA THR A 89 0.64 -7.51 20.27
C THR A 89 1.27 -6.65 21.36
N GLU A 90 0.60 -5.57 21.72
CA GLU A 90 1.06 -4.65 22.76
C GLU A 90 -0.04 -4.35 23.77
N VAL A 91 0.31 -4.39 25.05
CA VAL A 91 -0.63 -4.19 26.16
C VAL A 91 -0.43 -2.82 26.79
N ILE A 92 -1.52 -2.06 26.92
CA ILE A 92 -1.58 -0.79 27.63
C ILE A 92 -2.39 -0.99 28.91
N ARG A 93 -1.75 -0.80 30.06
CA ARG A 93 -2.40 -0.91 31.38
C ARG A 93 -3.07 0.39 31.79
N ASP A 94 -4.08 0.30 32.64
CA ASP A 94 -4.78 1.43 33.28
C ASP A 94 -5.40 2.43 32.30
N PHE A 95 -6.11 1.92 31.29
CA PHE A 95 -6.86 2.72 30.34
C PHE A 95 -8.29 2.98 30.85
N PRO A 96 -8.93 4.14 30.57
CA PRO A 96 -10.31 4.38 31.00
C PRO A 96 -11.28 3.40 30.33
N PHE A 97 -12.18 2.83 31.12
CA PHE A 97 -13.05 1.74 30.68
C PHE A 97 -13.96 2.13 29.51
N LEU A 98 -14.72 3.23 29.59
CA LEU A 98 -15.69 3.59 28.55
C LEU A 98 -15.07 3.77 27.15
N PRO A 99 -14.00 4.58 26.95
CA PRO A 99 -13.36 4.66 25.64
C PRO A 99 -12.73 3.31 25.25
N GLY A 100 -12.19 2.54 26.19
CA GLY A 100 -11.62 1.22 25.91
C GLY A 100 -12.68 0.24 25.40
N PHE A 101 -13.86 0.25 26.01
CA PHE A 101 -14.99 -0.58 25.63
C PHE A 101 -15.50 -0.23 24.23
N LEU A 102 -15.67 1.07 23.93
CA LEU A 102 -16.09 1.52 22.61
C LEU A 102 -15.07 1.12 21.54
N LEU A 103 -13.78 1.32 21.80
CA LEU A 103 -12.71 0.87 20.90
C LEU A 103 -12.80 -0.64 20.66
N SER A 104 -12.88 -1.43 21.73
CA SER A 104 -12.93 -2.88 21.62
C SER A 104 -14.15 -3.35 20.84
N PHE A 105 -15.35 -2.86 21.18
CA PHE A 105 -16.58 -3.23 20.48
C PHE A 105 -16.54 -2.93 18.98
N PHE A 106 -16.17 -1.70 18.61
CA PHE A 106 -16.13 -1.31 17.19
C PHE A 106 -14.98 -1.97 16.44
N SER A 107 -13.82 -2.15 17.08
CA SER A 107 -12.67 -2.82 16.47
C SER A 107 -12.90 -4.30 16.20
N THR A 108 -13.48 -5.03 17.15
CA THR A 108 -13.83 -6.45 16.98
C THR A 108 -14.89 -6.62 15.91
N THR A 109 -15.86 -5.69 15.84
CA THR A 109 -16.85 -5.69 14.76
C THR A 109 -16.19 -5.43 13.40
N SER A 110 -15.24 -4.50 13.32
CA SER A 110 -14.47 -4.21 12.11
C SER A 110 -13.64 -5.42 11.67
N ASP A 111 -12.89 -6.03 12.59
CA ASP A 111 -12.06 -7.22 12.32
C ASP A 111 -12.90 -8.42 11.88
N PHE A 112 -14.08 -8.62 12.46
CA PHE A 112 -15.04 -9.62 12.00
C PHE A 112 -15.48 -9.37 10.55
N LEU A 113 -15.75 -8.11 10.16
CA LEU A 113 -16.11 -7.77 8.79
C LEU A 113 -14.93 -7.95 7.83
N VAL A 114 -13.72 -7.52 8.21
CA VAL A 114 -12.50 -7.71 7.41
C VAL A 114 -12.24 -9.20 7.17
N SER A 115 -12.24 -10.01 8.23
CA SER A 115 -12.03 -11.46 8.11
C SER A 115 -13.13 -12.15 7.29
N SER A 116 -14.38 -11.69 7.39
CA SER A 116 -15.47 -12.18 6.54
C SER A 116 -15.25 -11.84 5.07
N ILE A 117 -14.83 -10.60 4.77
CA ILE A 117 -14.52 -10.15 3.41
C ILE A 117 -13.36 -10.98 2.85
N ASP A 118 -12.26 -11.07 3.59
CA ASP A 118 -11.10 -11.87 3.19
C ASP A 118 -11.54 -13.32 2.89
N GLN A 119 -12.26 -13.99 3.81
CA GLN A 119 -12.78 -15.35 3.58
C GLN A 119 -13.66 -15.49 2.34
N LEU A 120 -14.55 -14.53 2.07
CA LEU A 120 -15.42 -14.55 0.88
C LEU A 120 -14.60 -14.48 -0.41
N PHE A 121 -13.53 -13.69 -0.43
CA PHE A 121 -12.68 -13.55 -1.60
C PHE A 121 -11.52 -14.56 -1.65
N HIS A 122 -11.31 -15.36 -0.60
CA HIS A 122 -10.42 -16.54 -0.62
C HIS A 122 -11.02 -17.78 -1.25
N THR A 123 -12.34 -17.94 -1.18
CA THR A 123 -13.00 -19.25 -1.44
C THR A 123 -13.13 -19.62 -2.93
N GLY A 124 -12.37 -19.01 -3.84
CA GLY A 124 -12.33 -19.41 -5.25
C GLY A 124 -13.65 -19.20 -6.02
N LEU A 125 -14.65 -18.55 -5.42
CA LEU A 125 -15.95 -18.24 -6.04
C LEU A 125 -15.87 -17.08 -7.05
N THR A 126 -14.75 -16.34 -7.08
CA THR A 126 -14.60 -15.10 -7.88
C THR A 126 -13.37 -15.05 -8.76
N ILE A 127 -12.40 -15.97 -8.61
CA ILE A 127 -11.31 -16.13 -9.58
C ILE A 127 -11.86 -16.97 -10.72
N SER A 128 -12.46 -16.32 -11.71
CA SER A 128 -12.91 -16.97 -12.95
C SER A 128 -11.68 -17.26 -13.82
N GLY A 129 -10.88 -18.23 -13.38
CA GLY A 129 -9.59 -18.57 -13.94
C GLY A 129 -9.16 -19.98 -13.59
N GLY A 130 -10.07 -20.95 -13.76
CA GLY A 130 -9.71 -22.37 -13.78
C GLY A 130 -9.89 -23.14 -12.47
N ILE A 131 -10.47 -24.32 -12.61
CA ILE A 131 -10.57 -25.35 -11.57
C ILE A 131 -9.15 -25.79 -11.18
N GLY A 132 -8.78 -25.62 -9.90
CA GLY A 132 -7.75 -26.46 -9.28
C GLY A 132 -6.46 -25.79 -8.80
N ALA A 133 -6.33 -24.48 -8.86
CA ALA A 133 -5.16 -23.83 -8.27
C ALA A 133 -5.43 -23.44 -6.80
N SER A 134 -5.21 -24.40 -5.90
CA SER A 134 -5.07 -24.14 -4.45
C SER A 134 -3.81 -23.32 -4.20
N TYR A 135 -3.86 -22.01 -4.46
CA TYR A 135 -2.89 -21.10 -3.87
C TYR A 135 -3.24 -20.89 -2.40
N ASP A 136 -2.24 -20.70 -1.53
CA ASP A 136 -2.50 -20.28 -0.15
C ASP A 136 -2.96 -18.81 -0.15
N VAL A 137 -4.22 -18.60 -0.54
CA VAL A 137 -4.81 -17.26 -0.69
C VAL A 137 -4.85 -16.52 0.65
N GLN A 138 -4.66 -17.24 1.76
CA GLN A 138 -4.56 -16.65 3.09
C GLN A 138 -3.36 -15.71 3.23
N ASN A 139 -2.31 -15.84 2.42
CA ASN A 139 -1.15 -14.92 2.51
C ASN A 139 -1.28 -13.72 1.57
N LEU A 140 -2.38 -13.64 0.81
CA LEU A 140 -2.72 -12.55 -0.09
C LEU A 140 -3.77 -11.60 0.51
N ASP A 141 -4.18 -11.82 1.75
CA ASP A 141 -5.35 -11.16 2.30
C ASP A 141 -5.05 -9.81 2.95
N TYR A 142 -6.09 -8.98 3.01
CA TYR A 142 -5.93 -7.58 3.37
C TYR A 142 -5.40 -7.46 4.79
N ALA A 143 -5.90 -8.31 5.69
CA ALA A 143 -5.45 -8.37 7.07
C ALA A 143 -3.93 -8.54 7.21
N LYS A 144 -3.28 -9.31 6.31
CA LYS A 144 -1.83 -9.57 6.34
C LYS A 144 -1.01 -8.59 5.53
N ASN A 145 -1.49 -8.12 4.38
CA ASN A 145 -0.68 -7.28 3.48
C ASN A 145 -0.99 -5.79 3.60
N GLY A 146 -2.16 -5.42 4.13
CA GLY A 146 -2.69 -4.08 4.03
C GLY A 146 -3.09 -3.71 2.61
N PHE A 147 -3.60 -2.49 2.44
CA PHE A 147 -4.15 -2.02 1.16
C PHE A 147 -3.08 -2.01 0.05
N GLY A 148 -3.30 -2.75 -1.03
CA GLY A 148 -2.39 -2.81 -2.18
C GLY A 148 -1.05 -3.49 -1.89
N GLY A 149 -0.85 -4.06 -0.70
CA GLY A 149 0.43 -4.60 -0.25
C GLY A 149 0.96 -5.71 -1.15
N VAL A 150 0.08 -6.59 -1.64
CA VAL A 150 0.41 -7.66 -2.61
C VAL A 150 1.10 -7.09 -3.83
N SER A 151 0.51 -6.05 -4.42
CA SER A 151 1.01 -5.48 -5.66
C SER A 151 2.27 -4.65 -5.46
N PHE A 152 2.36 -3.85 -4.40
CA PHE A 152 3.57 -3.08 -4.10
C PHE A 152 4.76 -3.99 -3.78
N LEU A 153 4.55 -5.04 -2.97
CA LEU A 153 5.58 -6.02 -2.65
C LEU A 153 6.01 -6.83 -3.87
N GLY A 154 5.04 -7.36 -4.63
CA GLY A 154 5.32 -8.09 -5.86
C GLY A 154 6.12 -7.24 -6.85
N ARG A 155 5.67 -6.00 -7.08
CA ARG A 155 6.36 -5.05 -7.97
C ARG A 155 7.78 -4.76 -7.50
N LYS A 156 7.98 -4.50 -6.20
CA LYS A 156 9.31 -4.24 -5.64
C LYS A 156 10.28 -5.38 -5.94
N ALA A 157 9.81 -6.62 -5.86
CA ALA A 157 10.62 -7.79 -6.20
C ALA A 157 10.95 -7.86 -7.69
N LEU A 158 9.96 -7.61 -8.55
CA LEU A 158 10.15 -7.60 -10.00
C LEU A 158 11.00 -6.42 -10.51
N GLN A 159 11.12 -5.35 -9.72
CA GLN A 159 11.93 -4.15 -10.03
C GLN A 159 13.33 -4.18 -9.44
N TYR A 160 13.70 -5.25 -8.73
CA TYR A 160 15.00 -5.33 -8.08
C TYR A 160 16.16 -5.14 -9.08
N ARG A 161 17.19 -4.41 -8.67
CA ARG A 161 18.43 -4.21 -9.44
C ARG A 161 19.62 -4.50 -8.55
N PHE A 162 20.56 -5.30 -9.04
CA PHE A 162 21.79 -5.61 -8.30
C PHE A 162 22.66 -4.39 -8.00
N THR A 163 22.50 -3.30 -8.74
CA THR A 163 23.21 -2.03 -8.51
C THR A 163 22.76 -1.28 -7.26
N ASP A 164 21.57 -1.60 -6.73
CA ASP A 164 21.01 -0.90 -5.56
C ASP A 164 21.73 -1.30 -4.27
N THR A 165 22.36 -2.47 -4.25
CA THR A 165 23.06 -3.06 -3.12
C THR A 165 24.56 -3.05 -3.40
N LYS A 166 25.35 -2.44 -2.51
CA LYS A 166 26.80 -2.24 -2.73
C LYS A 166 27.54 -3.57 -2.89
N GLU A 167 27.11 -4.57 -2.15
CA GLU A 167 27.66 -5.92 -2.11
C GLU A 167 27.49 -6.66 -3.45
N PHE A 168 26.46 -6.32 -4.24
CA PHE A 168 26.14 -7.00 -5.50
C PHE A 168 26.58 -6.24 -6.75
N VAL A 169 27.28 -5.12 -6.59
CA VAL A 169 27.77 -4.31 -7.73
C VAL A 169 28.78 -5.10 -8.58
N GLU A 170 29.66 -5.87 -7.96
CA GLU A 170 30.64 -6.70 -8.68
C GLU A 170 29.95 -7.77 -9.52
N PHE A 171 28.99 -8.50 -8.93
CA PHE A 171 28.16 -9.45 -9.65
C PHE A 171 27.38 -8.79 -10.80
N SER A 172 26.82 -7.59 -10.58
CA SER A 172 26.16 -6.85 -11.65
C SER A 172 27.09 -6.55 -12.81
N GLY A 173 28.35 -6.16 -12.53
CA GLY A 173 29.37 -5.96 -13.56
C GLY A 173 29.69 -7.25 -14.31
N MET A 174 29.86 -8.36 -13.59
CA MET A 174 30.13 -9.69 -14.13
C MET A 174 29.00 -10.17 -15.06
N LEU A 175 27.75 -10.06 -14.58
CA LEU A 175 26.55 -10.44 -15.30
C LEU A 175 26.37 -9.59 -16.57
N ASN A 176 26.53 -8.27 -16.48
CA ASN A 176 26.41 -7.38 -17.64
C ASN A 176 27.49 -7.68 -18.69
N ALA A 177 28.73 -7.96 -18.27
CA ALA A 177 29.79 -8.35 -19.20
C ALA A 177 29.49 -9.68 -19.90
N TYR A 178 28.96 -10.66 -19.17
CA TYR A 178 28.52 -11.93 -19.74
C TYR A 178 27.36 -11.75 -20.73
N ILE A 179 26.37 -10.94 -20.38
CA ILE A 179 25.22 -10.66 -21.25
C ILE A 179 25.68 -9.96 -22.53
N ASP A 180 26.51 -8.93 -22.42
CA ASP A 180 26.98 -8.12 -23.56
C ASP A 180 27.89 -8.92 -24.51
N GLN A 181 28.78 -9.78 -23.99
CA GLN A 181 29.80 -10.47 -24.80
C GLN A 181 29.40 -11.89 -25.23
N CYS A 182 28.59 -12.60 -24.45
CA CYS A 182 28.21 -13.99 -24.72
C CYS A 182 26.75 -14.13 -25.13
N PHE A 183 25.82 -13.68 -24.28
CA PHE A 183 24.41 -14.00 -24.45
C PHE A 183 23.73 -13.20 -25.58
N LEU A 184 23.95 -11.89 -25.66
CA LEU A 184 23.35 -11.04 -26.70
C LEU A 184 23.78 -11.43 -28.12
N PRO A 185 25.07 -11.66 -28.42
CA PRO A 185 25.50 -12.14 -29.73
C PRO A 185 24.89 -13.50 -30.10
N TYR A 186 24.72 -14.38 -29.11
CA TYR A 186 24.12 -15.69 -29.31
C TYR A 186 22.66 -15.59 -29.76
N ILE A 187 21.81 -14.86 -29.01
CA ILE A 187 20.39 -14.70 -29.35
C ILE A 187 20.17 -13.87 -30.62
N ALA A 188 21.10 -12.98 -30.97
CA ALA A 188 21.07 -12.24 -32.23
C ALA A 188 21.40 -13.15 -33.43
N GLY A 189 22.16 -14.23 -33.22
CA GLY A 189 22.54 -15.20 -34.25
C GLY A 189 21.43 -16.21 -34.59
N ASP A 190 20.57 -16.56 -33.63
CA ASP A 190 19.45 -17.48 -33.83
C ASP A 190 18.12 -16.92 -33.29
N PRO A 191 17.32 -16.27 -34.14
CA PRO A 191 16.02 -15.71 -33.75
C PRO A 191 14.99 -16.75 -33.26
N GLN A 192 15.15 -18.03 -33.60
CA GLN A 192 14.21 -19.07 -33.18
C GLN A 192 14.43 -19.47 -31.71
N GLU A 193 15.65 -19.35 -31.20
CA GLU A 193 15.96 -19.67 -29.80
C GLU A 193 15.55 -18.56 -28.81
N ILE A 194 15.25 -17.34 -29.28
CA ILE A 194 14.88 -16.20 -28.43
C ILE A 194 13.73 -16.56 -27.48
N GLN A 195 12.66 -17.16 -28.00
CA GLN A 195 11.50 -17.51 -27.16
C GLN A 195 11.85 -18.58 -26.12
N THR A 196 12.56 -19.64 -26.52
CA THR A 196 12.94 -20.73 -25.63
C THR A 196 13.89 -20.26 -24.53
N ARG A 197 14.91 -19.47 -24.89
CA ARG A 197 15.96 -19.00 -23.96
C ARG A 197 15.46 -17.94 -22.99
N LEU A 198 14.48 -17.15 -23.39
CA LEU A 198 13.86 -16.11 -22.55
C LEU A 198 12.61 -16.58 -21.80
N SER A 199 12.22 -17.84 -22.00
CA SER A 199 11.15 -18.52 -21.24
C SER A 199 11.73 -19.35 -20.09
N GLY A 200 10.93 -19.60 -19.04
CA GLY A 200 11.35 -20.43 -17.90
C GLY A 200 12.48 -19.83 -17.06
N ASP A 201 13.38 -20.66 -16.53
CA ASP A 201 14.52 -20.20 -15.75
C ASP A 201 15.58 -19.56 -16.66
N ILE A 202 15.52 -18.24 -16.75
CA ILE A 202 16.41 -17.43 -17.59
C ILE A 202 17.86 -17.63 -17.20
N PHE A 203 18.18 -17.78 -15.90
CA PHE A 203 19.57 -17.93 -15.49
C PHE A 203 20.17 -19.18 -16.09
N ALA A 204 19.51 -20.32 -15.91
CA ALA A 204 19.93 -21.59 -16.50
C ALA A 204 19.98 -21.54 -18.03
N ASN A 205 19.01 -20.88 -18.66
CA ASN A 205 18.91 -20.79 -20.10
C ASN A 205 19.92 -19.83 -20.75
N MET A 206 20.53 -18.92 -19.97
CA MET A 206 21.57 -18.01 -20.43
C MET A 206 22.93 -18.69 -20.67
N ARG A 207 23.12 -19.95 -20.28
CA ARG A 207 24.38 -20.66 -20.53
C ARG A 207 24.62 -20.83 -22.03
N VAL A 208 25.71 -20.24 -22.52
CA VAL A 208 26.17 -20.32 -23.92
C VAL A 208 27.52 -21.03 -24.00
N ASP A 209 27.64 -22.02 -24.90
CA ASP A 209 28.87 -22.77 -25.15
C ASP A 209 29.80 -22.14 -26.20
N THR A 210 29.25 -21.25 -27.01
CA THR A 210 29.96 -20.54 -28.08
C THR A 210 30.44 -19.17 -27.59
N PHE A 211 31.42 -18.58 -28.28
CA PHE A 211 32.07 -17.29 -27.97
C PHE A 211 33.12 -17.29 -26.85
N LEU A 212 33.95 -16.25 -26.91
CA LEU A 212 34.98 -15.92 -25.93
C LEU A 212 34.62 -14.58 -25.32
N MET A 213 34.91 -14.43 -24.03
CA MET A 213 34.74 -13.16 -23.34
C MET A 213 36.01 -12.74 -22.61
N GLU A 214 36.18 -11.44 -22.45
CA GLU A 214 37.23 -10.87 -21.63
C GLU A 214 36.63 -10.32 -20.33
N TRP A 215 37.20 -10.71 -19.21
CA TRP A 215 36.87 -10.18 -17.89
C TRP A 215 38.16 -9.90 -17.10
N GLN A 216 38.33 -8.67 -16.62
CA GLN A 216 39.50 -8.23 -15.84
C GLN A 216 40.85 -8.60 -16.51
N GLY A 217 40.94 -8.53 -17.85
CA GLY A 217 42.16 -8.81 -18.61
C GLY A 217 42.50 -10.30 -18.78
N GLN A 218 41.57 -11.21 -18.46
CA GLN A 218 41.67 -12.64 -18.75
C GLN A 218 40.60 -13.06 -19.76
N ILE A 219 40.97 -13.93 -20.71
CA ILE A 219 40.05 -14.46 -21.72
C ILE A 219 39.50 -15.79 -21.20
N TYR A 220 38.17 -15.90 -21.18
CA TYR A 220 37.44 -17.11 -20.80
C TYR A 220 36.56 -17.58 -21.96
N THR A 221 36.28 -18.88 -22.00
CA THR A 221 35.15 -19.38 -22.80
C THR A 221 33.85 -19.05 -22.07
N CYS A 222 32.77 -18.74 -22.81
CA CYS A 222 31.51 -18.34 -22.19
C CYS A 222 30.92 -19.46 -21.28
N SER A 223 31.12 -20.72 -21.63
CA SER A 223 30.70 -21.85 -20.78
C SER A 223 31.53 -21.95 -19.50
N GLU A 224 32.86 -21.85 -19.60
CA GLU A 224 33.74 -21.87 -18.44
C GLU A 224 33.47 -20.71 -17.49
N PHE A 225 33.28 -19.50 -18.01
CA PHE A 225 32.97 -18.34 -17.18
C PHE A 225 31.63 -18.49 -16.46
N TYR A 226 30.61 -18.97 -17.18
CA TYR A 226 29.29 -19.23 -16.59
C TYR A 226 29.39 -20.27 -15.46
N ASP A 227 30.05 -21.40 -15.72
CA ASP A 227 30.12 -22.52 -14.78
C ASP A 227 31.04 -22.24 -13.57
N THR A 228 32.16 -21.53 -13.77
CA THR A 228 33.20 -21.37 -12.73
C THR A 228 33.17 -20.03 -11.99
N LYS A 229 32.56 -18.99 -12.57
CA LYS A 229 32.51 -17.64 -11.97
C LYS A 229 31.08 -17.21 -11.69
N LEU A 230 30.24 -17.20 -12.72
CA LEU A 230 28.90 -16.61 -12.62
C LEU A 230 27.94 -17.46 -11.77
N SER A 231 27.90 -18.78 -11.98
CA SER A 231 27.01 -19.70 -11.27
C SER A 231 27.30 -19.82 -9.77
N PRO A 232 28.58 -19.92 -9.33
CA PRO A 232 28.90 -19.87 -7.89
C PRO A 232 28.46 -18.56 -7.22
N GLU A 233 28.72 -17.41 -7.85
CA GLU A 233 28.34 -16.09 -7.33
C GLU A 233 26.81 -15.92 -7.27
N TYR A 234 26.10 -16.41 -8.28
CA TYR A 234 24.64 -16.44 -8.29
C TYR A 234 24.06 -17.22 -7.10
N ASN A 235 24.61 -18.40 -6.81
CA ASN A 235 24.18 -19.22 -5.68
C ASN A 235 24.54 -18.59 -4.33
N ASP A 236 25.66 -17.89 -4.24
CA ASP A 236 26.03 -17.14 -3.04
C ASP A 236 25.04 -16.00 -2.77
N ILE A 237 24.69 -15.23 -3.79
CA ILE A 237 23.69 -14.15 -3.70
C ILE A 237 22.32 -14.68 -3.25
N LEU A 238 21.87 -15.82 -3.79
CA LEU A 238 20.63 -16.47 -3.35
C LEU A 238 20.67 -16.78 -1.85
N ASN A 239 21.79 -17.29 -1.34
CA ASN A 239 21.95 -17.60 0.09
C ASN A 239 22.03 -16.34 0.95
N GLN A 240 22.71 -15.29 0.47
CA GLN A 240 22.79 -14.01 1.17
C GLN A 240 21.42 -13.34 1.27
N ILE A 241 20.64 -13.29 0.19
CA ILE A 241 19.28 -12.71 0.18
C ILE A 241 18.32 -13.54 1.04
N ARG A 242 18.45 -14.87 1.03
CA ARG A 242 17.64 -15.75 1.88
C ARG A 242 17.90 -15.50 3.38
N THR A 243 19.17 -15.31 3.77
CA THR A 243 19.54 -15.13 5.18
C THR A 243 19.35 -13.69 5.66
N ASN A 244 19.55 -12.71 4.79
CA ASN A 244 19.36 -11.30 5.08
C ASN A 244 18.54 -10.60 3.97
N PRO A 245 17.20 -10.67 4.05
CA PRO A 245 16.31 -10.03 3.07
C PRO A 245 16.47 -8.52 2.95
N GLU A 246 17.05 -7.86 3.97
CA GLU A 246 17.29 -6.41 3.98
C GLU A 246 18.32 -5.99 2.92
N LEU A 247 19.21 -6.90 2.50
CA LEU A 247 20.14 -6.67 1.38
C LEU A 247 19.40 -6.41 0.07
N ALA A 248 18.22 -6.98 -0.11
CA ALA A 248 17.33 -6.71 -1.23
C ALA A 248 16.29 -5.61 -0.94
N GLY A 249 16.39 -4.95 0.23
CA GLY A 249 15.47 -3.92 0.68
C GLY A 249 14.15 -4.45 1.24
N PHE A 250 14.05 -5.72 1.63
CA PHE A 250 12.82 -6.30 2.19
C PHE A 250 12.94 -6.51 3.70
N THR A 251 11.82 -6.32 4.42
CA THR A 251 11.73 -6.76 5.82
C THR A 251 11.53 -8.28 5.87
N VAL A 252 11.89 -8.91 6.99
CA VAL A 252 11.69 -10.36 7.20
C VAL A 252 10.21 -10.76 7.03
N GLU A 253 9.30 -9.92 7.51
CA GLU A 253 7.84 -10.12 7.39
C GLU A 253 7.33 -10.02 5.95
N ALA A 254 7.95 -9.17 5.12
CA ALA A 254 7.60 -9.05 3.70
C ALA A 254 8.17 -10.21 2.88
N ALA A 255 9.39 -10.65 3.22
CA ALA A 255 10.06 -11.75 2.54
C ALA A 255 9.29 -13.07 2.67
N SER A 256 8.68 -13.34 3.83
CA SER A 256 7.91 -14.57 4.04
C SER A 256 6.63 -14.66 3.21
N LYS A 257 6.05 -13.53 2.78
CA LYS A 257 4.80 -13.46 2.00
C LYS A 257 5.04 -13.41 0.49
N LEU A 258 6.22 -12.94 0.07
CA LEU A 258 6.49 -12.67 -1.34
C LEU A 258 6.43 -13.93 -2.22
N GLY A 259 6.90 -15.07 -1.72
CA GLY A 259 6.86 -16.33 -2.49
C GLY A 259 5.43 -16.66 -2.94
N ASP A 260 4.46 -16.53 -2.04
CA ASP A 260 3.05 -16.76 -2.33
C ASP A 260 2.47 -15.71 -3.28
N ILE A 261 2.86 -14.44 -3.10
CA ILE A 261 2.46 -13.34 -3.99
C ILE A 261 2.89 -13.63 -5.43
N ILE A 262 4.15 -13.97 -5.64
CA ILE A 262 4.67 -14.21 -6.99
C ILE A 262 4.09 -15.51 -7.55
N THR A 263 3.94 -16.55 -6.73
CA THR A 263 3.31 -17.80 -7.15
C THR A 263 1.88 -17.59 -7.65
N ALA A 264 1.11 -16.73 -7.00
CA ALA A 264 -0.25 -16.39 -7.42
C ALA A 264 -0.28 -15.54 -8.72
N LEU A 265 0.77 -14.77 -9.00
CA LEU A 265 0.87 -13.96 -10.21
C LEU A 265 1.40 -14.73 -11.42
N THR A 266 2.27 -15.72 -11.20
CA THR A 266 3.01 -16.39 -12.28
C THR A 266 2.64 -17.85 -12.48
N ASN A 267 1.87 -18.45 -11.57
CA ASN A 267 1.55 -19.88 -11.53
C ASN A 267 2.79 -20.77 -11.40
N GLU A 268 3.90 -20.25 -10.87
CA GLU A 268 5.12 -20.99 -10.57
C GLU A 268 5.44 -20.90 -9.08
N VAL A 269 5.61 -22.04 -8.42
CA VAL A 269 6.06 -22.09 -7.03
C VAL A 269 7.50 -21.61 -6.97
N ILE A 270 7.71 -20.41 -6.43
CA ILE A 270 9.01 -19.76 -6.37
C ILE A 270 9.29 -19.23 -4.95
N SER A 271 10.51 -19.43 -4.47
CA SER A 271 10.94 -18.85 -3.20
C SER A 271 11.25 -17.35 -3.34
N PHE A 272 11.21 -16.62 -2.22
CA PHE A 272 11.48 -15.19 -2.15
C PHE A 272 12.79 -14.80 -2.87
N GLU A 273 13.89 -15.48 -2.53
CA GLU A 273 15.21 -15.18 -3.08
C GLU A 273 15.27 -15.40 -4.59
N ASN A 274 14.64 -16.47 -5.08
CA ASN A 274 14.60 -16.76 -6.51
C ASN A 274 13.76 -15.73 -7.26
N ALA A 275 12.63 -15.27 -6.70
CA ALA A 275 11.80 -14.26 -7.33
C ALA A 275 12.53 -12.91 -7.47
N VAL A 276 13.20 -12.48 -6.40
CA VAL A 276 13.96 -11.22 -6.38
C VAL A 276 15.16 -11.29 -7.34
N VAL A 277 15.96 -12.35 -7.27
CA VAL A 277 17.17 -12.49 -8.09
C VAL A 277 16.81 -12.67 -9.57
N ARG A 278 15.76 -13.43 -9.91
CA ARG A 278 15.28 -13.53 -11.29
C ARG A 278 14.77 -12.19 -11.82
N GLY A 279 14.05 -11.41 -11.00
CA GLY A 279 13.70 -10.04 -11.33
C GLY A 279 14.94 -9.17 -11.63
N GLY A 280 15.98 -9.30 -10.80
CA GLY A 280 17.29 -8.66 -11.01
C GLY A 280 17.94 -9.03 -12.34
N ILE A 281 17.99 -10.33 -12.67
CA ILE A 281 18.57 -10.83 -13.92
C ILE A 281 17.81 -10.29 -15.13
N ILE A 282 16.48 -10.32 -15.09
CA ILE A 282 15.67 -9.80 -16.19
C ILE A 282 15.87 -8.29 -16.36
N ASN A 283 16.00 -7.54 -15.26
CA ASN A 283 16.28 -6.12 -15.33
C ASN A 283 17.68 -5.83 -15.89
N ALA A 284 18.70 -6.61 -15.53
CA ALA A 284 20.04 -6.52 -16.11
C ALA A 284 20.02 -6.83 -17.62
N LEU A 285 19.33 -7.89 -18.03
CA LEU A 285 19.15 -8.24 -19.44
C LEU A 285 18.39 -7.15 -20.21
N SER A 286 17.29 -6.63 -19.65
CA SER A 286 16.52 -5.54 -20.25
C SER A 286 17.39 -4.28 -20.44
N TYR A 287 18.27 -4.00 -19.47
CA TYR A 287 19.21 -2.89 -19.55
C TYR A 287 20.27 -3.10 -20.65
N SER A 288 20.87 -4.29 -20.75
CA SER A 288 21.84 -4.62 -21.81
C SER A 288 21.20 -4.59 -23.22
N ILE A 289 19.98 -5.11 -23.38
CA ILE A 289 19.23 -5.01 -24.64
C ILE A 289 18.95 -3.55 -25.00
N ALA A 290 18.50 -2.75 -24.03
CA ALA A 290 18.25 -1.33 -24.26
C ALA A 290 19.54 -0.60 -24.66
N LYS A 291 20.66 -0.85 -23.97
CA LYS A 291 21.99 -0.30 -24.29
C LYS A 291 22.43 -0.66 -25.72
N ALA A 292 22.18 -1.88 -26.17
CA ALA A 292 22.47 -2.32 -27.54
C ALA A 292 21.60 -1.64 -28.60
N GLY A 293 20.43 -1.09 -28.23
CA GLY A 293 19.47 -0.43 -29.14
C GLY A 293 19.52 1.11 -29.17
N VAL A 294 20.37 1.76 -28.38
CA VAL A 294 20.47 3.24 -28.27
C VAL A 294 21.17 3.90 -29.48
N ASP A 295 21.75 3.13 -30.40
CA ASP A 295 22.34 3.66 -31.65
C ASP A 295 21.30 4.07 -32.72
N SER A 296 19.99 3.95 -32.48
CA SER A 296 18.93 4.29 -33.46
C SER A 296 18.11 5.54 -33.05
N PRO A 297 18.22 6.67 -33.81
CA PRO A 297 17.50 7.93 -33.54
C PRO A 297 15.96 7.84 -33.49
N GLY A 298 15.36 6.77 -34.03
CA GLY A 298 13.89 6.58 -34.05
C GLY A 298 13.27 6.24 -32.69
N MET A 299 14.05 5.64 -31.78
CA MET A 299 13.58 5.20 -30.45
C MET A 299 13.54 6.32 -29.42
N LEU A 300 14.35 7.37 -29.59
CA LEU A 300 14.36 8.53 -28.70
C LEU A 300 13.09 9.39 -28.89
N ALA A 301 12.57 9.46 -30.12
CA ALA A 301 11.36 10.20 -30.45
C ALA A 301 10.08 9.51 -29.92
N SER A 302 10.00 8.17 -30.01
CA SER A 302 8.91 7.40 -29.41
C SER A 302 8.99 7.39 -27.88
N TYR A 303 10.20 7.42 -27.31
CA TYR A 303 10.42 7.55 -25.86
C TYR A 303 9.94 8.90 -25.30
N ILE A 304 10.16 10.01 -26.02
CA ILE A 304 9.67 11.34 -25.61
C ILE A 304 8.15 11.45 -25.75
N ALA A 305 7.55 10.87 -26.81
CA ALA A 305 6.09 10.85 -27.00
C ALA A 305 5.35 9.95 -25.98
N GLY A 306 5.96 8.85 -25.55
CA GLY A 306 5.42 8.00 -24.48
C GLY A 306 5.51 8.63 -23.09
N ARG A 307 6.42 9.59 -22.88
CA ARG A 307 6.72 10.15 -21.55
C ARG A 307 5.53 10.85 -20.90
N THR A 308 4.61 11.45 -21.66
CA THR A 308 3.46 12.17 -21.07
C THR A 308 2.38 11.23 -20.55
N ALA A 309 2.13 10.09 -21.19
CA ALA A 309 1.25 9.06 -20.66
C ALA A 309 1.91 8.34 -19.45
N GLU A 310 3.21 8.11 -19.54
CA GLU A 310 3.99 7.50 -18.45
C GLU A 310 4.14 8.42 -17.22
N GLN A 311 4.20 9.75 -17.40
CA GLN A 311 4.24 10.72 -16.30
C GLN A 311 2.99 10.63 -15.40
N ASN A 312 1.81 10.47 -16.00
CA ASN A 312 0.58 10.33 -15.22
C ASN A 312 0.60 9.01 -14.46
N LYS A 313 0.96 7.89 -15.11
CA LYS A 313 1.13 6.59 -14.43
C LYS A 313 2.08 6.71 -13.22
N VAL A 314 3.15 7.49 -13.32
CA VAL A 314 4.08 7.77 -12.20
C VAL A 314 3.40 8.56 -11.08
N LEU A 315 2.61 9.58 -11.40
CA LEU A 315 1.86 10.35 -10.39
C LEU A 315 0.83 9.46 -9.67
N TRP A 316 -0.04 8.77 -10.41
CA TRP A 316 -1.06 7.87 -9.85
C TRP A 316 -0.43 6.79 -8.98
N ARG A 317 0.68 6.20 -9.45
CA ARG A 317 1.49 5.24 -8.69
C ARG A 317 1.99 5.80 -7.38
N SER A 318 2.60 6.99 -7.41
CA SER A 318 3.10 7.63 -6.19
C SER A 318 1.98 7.88 -5.19
N ILE A 319 0.82 8.36 -5.65
CA ILE A 319 -0.35 8.61 -4.81
C ILE A 319 -0.85 7.30 -4.19
N GLY A 320 -0.93 6.22 -4.95
CA GLY A 320 -1.36 4.92 -4.43
C GLY A 320 -0.41 4.37 -3.37
N GLU A 321 0.89 4.49 -3.58
CA GLU A 321 1.92 4.06 -2.63
C GLU A 321 1.91 4.92 -1.36
N TYR A 322 1.76 6.24 -1.49
CA TYR A 322 1.59 7.11 -0.32
C TYR A 322 0.28 6.85 0.41
N ALA A 323 -0.81 6.53 -0.30
CA ALA A 323 -2.10 6.24 0.30
C ALA A 323 -2.06 4.94 1.12
N SER A 324 -1.49 3.86 0.59
CA SER A 324 -1.38 2.58 1.34
C SER A 324 -0.60 2.73 2.64
N MET A 325 0.41 3.60 2.66
CA MET A 325 1.18 3.91 3.87
C MET A 325 0.42 4.85 4.82
N MET A 326 -0.25 5.89 4.31
CA MET A 326 -0.82 6.96 5.14
C MET A 326 -2.23 6.62 5.68
N LEU A 327 -3.00 5.80 4.99
CA LEU A 327 -4.38 5.46 5.36
C LEU A 327 -4.49 4.88 6.79
N PRO A 328 -3.67 3.88 7.19
CA PRO A 328 -3.69 3.37 8.56
C PRO A 328 -3.34 4.43 9.61
N TYR A 329 -2.35 5.29 9.33
CA TYR A 329 -1.97 6.37 10.25
C TYR A 329 -3.08 7.42 10.39
N LEU A 330 -3.70 7.82 9.29
CA LEU A 330 -4.82 8.77 9.31
C LEU A 330 -6.01 8.22 10.10
N ARG A 331 -6.38 6.95 9.86
CA ARG A 331 -7.41 6.26 10.62
C ARG A 331 -7.07 6.24 12.12
N ASN A 332 -5.86 5.79 12.47
CA ASN A 332 -5.43 5.71 13.86
C ASN A 332 -5.39 7.08 14.54
N PHE A 333 -5.03 8.14 13.81
CA PHE A 333 -5.09 9.52 14.30
C PHE A 333 -6.53 9.97 14.55
N LEU A 334 -7.47 9.67 13.65
CA LEU A 334 -8.90 9.97 13.84
C LEU A 334 -9.51 9.21 15.03
N ILE A 335 -9.09 7.97 15.26
CA ILE A 335 -9.46 7.17 16.45
C ILE A 335 -8.91 7.85 17.70
N ALA A 336 -7.64 8.23 17.70
CA ALA A 336 -7.02 8.92 18.82
C ALA A 336 -7.74 10.23 19.17
N ILE A 337 -8.13 11.02 18.15
CA ILE A 337 -8.97 12.20 18.33
C ILE A 337 -10.30 11.83 18.97
N ALA A 338 -11.02 10.80 18.50
CA ALA A 338 -12.27 10.37 19.09
C ALA A 338 -12.13 10.05 20.59
N VAL A 339 -11.09 9.27 20.92
CA VAL A 339 -10.78 8.86 22.29
C VAL A 339 -10.42 10.07 23.15
N PHE A 340 -9.61 10.99 22.63
CA PHE A 340 -9.27 12.23 23.31
C PHE A 340 -10.51 13.07 23.58
N PHE A 341 -11.38 13.31 22.60
CA PHE A 341 -12.58 14.14 22.80
C PHE A 341 -13.71 13.44 23.57
N SER A 342 -13.60 12.14 23.85
CA SER A 342 -14.61 11.37 24.61
C SER A 342 -14.98 12.02 25.93
N PHE A 343 -14.01 12.56 26.67
CA PHE A 343 -14.26 13.17 27.99
C PHE A 343 -14.97 14.53 27.90
N LEU A 344 -14.90 15.23 26.76
CA LEU A 344 -15.57 16.52 26.53
C LEU A 344 -17.02 16.35 26.03
N ILE A 345 -17.32 15.23 25.38
CA ILE A 345 -18.63 14.99 24.77
C ILE A 345 -19.68 14.58 25.80
N ILE A 346 -19.34 13.70 26.76
CA ILE A 346 -20.27 13.23 27.80
C ILE A 346 -20.88 14.38 28.64
N PRO A 347 -20.12 15.39 29.06
CA PRO A 347 -20.64 16.56 29.75
C PRO A 347 -21.62 17.39 28.92
N LEU A 348 -21.35 17.51 27.61
CA LEU A 348 -22.17 18.29 26.69
C LEU A 348 -23.55 17.64 26.50
N ILE A 349 -23.62 16.31 26.57
CA ILE A 349 -24.84 15.50 26.48
C ILE A 349 -25.73 15.67 27.72
N LEU A 350 -25.16 15.76 28.92
CA LEU A 350 -25.94 15.83 30.16
C LEU A 350 -26.68 17.15 30.37
N ILE A 351 -26.45 18.13 29.50
CA ILE A 351 -26.87 19.50 29.74
C ILE A 351 -28.00 19.86 28.76
N PRO A 352 -29.24 20.03 29.26
CA PRO A 352 -30.40 20.34 28.42
C PRO A 352 -30.30 21.69 27.68
N PHE A 353 -29.36 22.55 28.09
CA PHE A 353 -29.14 23.90 27.56
C PHE A 353 -28.77 23.94 26.07
N PHE A 354 -28.18 22.86 25.53
CA PHE A 354 -27.89 22.71 24.10
C PHE A 354 -29.11 22.25 23.27
N GLY A 355 -30.34 22.45 23.78
CA GLY A 355 -31.57 22.30 23.01
C GLY A 355 -32.16 20.90 22.98
N GLY A 356 -32.14 20.16 24.10
CA GLY A 356 -32.86 18.88 24.24
C GLY A 356 -32.39 17.70 23.35
N ASN A 357 -31.46 17.95 22.43
CA ASN A 357 -30.94 16.98 21.45
C ASN A 357 -29.68 16.26 21.94
N SER A 358 -29.51 16.10 23.26
CA SER A 358 -28.38 15.38 23.87
C SER A 358 -28.19 13.97 23.31
N VAL A 359 -29.30 13.28 23.05
CA VAL A 359 -29.34 11.96 22.41
C VAL A 359 -28.76 12.00 20.99
N GLN A 360 -29.01 13.07 20.23
CA GLN A 360 -28.46 13.22 18.88
C GLN A 360 -26.94 13.41 18.90
N VAL A 361 -26.39 14.05 19.94
CA VAL A 361 -24.93 14.21 20.12
C VAL A 361 -24.27 12.88 20.44
N ILE A 362 -24.87 12.05 21.33
CA ILE A 362 -24.39 10.68 21.60
C ILE A 362 -24.36 9.89 20.29
N PHE A 363 -25.48 9.85 19.57
CA PHE A 363 -25.55 9.14 18.31
C PHE A 363 -24.56 9.70 17.28
N GLY A 364 -24.34 11.02 17.25
CA GLY A 364 -23.31 11.64 16.40
C GLY A 364 -21.90 11.15 16.73
N TYR A 365 -21.57 11.02 18.01
CA TYR A 365 -20.28 10.52 18.47
C TYR A 365 -20.08 9.03 18.15
N VAL A 366 -21.07 8.20 18.46
CA VAL A 366 -21.06 6.77 18.12
C VAL A 366 -20.95 6.57 16.61
N LYS A 367 -21.68 7.38 15.82
CA LYS A 367 -21.58 7.40 14.36
C LYS A 367 -20.16 7.77 13.90
N TYR A 368 -19.50 8.75 14.52
CA TYR A 368 -18.12 9.08 14.18
C TYR A 368 -17.15 7.91 14.46
N ILE A 369 -17.25 7.24 15.61
CA ILE A 369 -16.41 6.07 15.89
C ILE A 369 -16.68 4.97 14.86
N MET A 370 -17.95 4.64 14.63
CA MET A 370 -18.36 3.65 13.64
C MET A 370 -17.83 4.00 12.23
N TRP A 371 -17.87 5.28 11.86
CA TRP A 371 -17.35 5.79 10.59
C TRP A 371 -15.87 5.49 10.41
N VAL A 372 -15.03 5.75 11.41
CA VAL A 372 -13.59 5.49 11.32
C VAL A 372 -13.28 4.00 11.29
N TRP A 373 -13.99 3.19 12.07
CA TRP A 373 -13.80 1.73 12.08
C TRP A 373 -14.30 1.04 10.81
N LEU A 374 -15.24 1.65 10.08
CA LEU A 374 -15.71 1.13 8.80
C LEU A 374 -14.69 1.30 7.68
N TRP A 375 -13.57 1.99 7.91
CA TRP A 375 -12.52 2.12 6.90
C TRP A 375 -11.84 0.80 6.58
N ASP A 376 -11.50 -0.02 7.59
CA ASP A 376 -10.79 -1.28 7.33
C ASP A 376 -11.62 -2.27 6.50
N PRO A 377 -12.93 -2.50 6.76
CA PRO A 377 -13.75 -3.36 5.93
C PRO A 377 -13.91 -2.84 4.51
N LEU A 378 -14.05 -1.52 4.33
CA LEU A 378 -14.14 -0.94 2.99
C LEU A 378 -12.81 -1.07 2.22
N LEU A 379 -11.68 -0.87 2.90
CA LEU A 379 -10.36 -1.07 2.30
C LEU A 379 -10.13 -2.53 1.94
N ALA A 380 -10.51 -3.47 2.81
CA ALA A 380 -10.46 -4.90 2.52
C ALA A 380 -11.29 -5.27 1.28
N LEU A 381 -12.49 -4.69 1.14
CA LEU A 381 -13.35 -4.93 0.00
C LEU A 381 -12.74 -4.41 -1.32
N ILE A 382 -12.18 -3.20 -1.30
CA ILE A 382 -11.52 -2.62 -2.48
C ILE A 382 -10.26 -3.41 -2.81
N ASP A 383 -9.43 -3.74 -1.83
CA ASP A 383 -8.22 -4.54 -2.02
C ASP A 383 -8.55 -5.91 -2.64
N ALA A 384 -9.58 -6.59 -2.12
CA ALA A 384 -10.02 -7.85 -2.67
C ALA A 384 -10.43 -7.75 -4.15
N GLY A 385 -11.19 -6.70 -4.51
CA GLY A 385 -11.58 -6.47 -5.91
C GLY A 385 -10.41 -6.17 -6.83
N LEU A 386 -9.47 -5.32 -6.39
CA LEU A 386 -8.25 -5.00 -7.15
C LEU A 386 -7.38 -6.23 -7.34
N LYS A 387 -7.20 -7.01 -6.26
CA LYS A 387 -6.41 -8.24 -6.28
C LYS A 387 -6.96 -9.25 -7.28
N ILE A 388 -8.27 -9.50 -7.28
CA ILE A 388 -8.90 -10.42 -8.25
C ILE A 388 -8.57 -9.97 -9.67
N LYS A 389 -8.74 -8.69 -9.97
CA LYS A 389 -8.49 -8.19 -11.32
C LYS A 389 -7.02 -8.30 -11.73
N VAL A 390 -6.10 -8.02 -10.82
CA VAL A 390 -4.64 -8.19 -11.05
C VAL A 390 -4.30 -9.66 -11.33
N LEU A 391 -4.86 -10.58 -10.54
CA LEU A 391 -4.59 -12.01 -10.70
C LEU A 391 -5.21 -12.58 -11.98
N ASP A 392 -6.42 -12.18 -12.32
CA ASP A 392 -7.08 -12.59 -13.57
C ASP A 392 -6.28 -12.13 -14.81
N ASP A 393 -5.84 -10.86 -14.83
CA ASP A 393 -5.04 -10.33 -15.93
C ASP A 393 -3.63 -10.96 -15.97
N ALA A 394 -3.04 -11.23 -14.81
CA ALA A 394 -1.76 -11.93 -14.73
C ALA A 394 -1.87 -13.37 -15.27
N ASN A 395 -2.96 -14.07 -14.96
CA ASN A 395 -3.25 -15.39 -15.49
C ASN A 395 -3.43 -15.39 -17.01
N GLU A 396 -4.07 -14.37 -17.58
CA GLU A 396 -4.17 -14.22 -19.04
C GLU A 396 -2.78 -14.04 -19.68
N ILE A 397 -1.94 -13.16 -19.11
CA ILE A 397 -0.56 -12.95 -19.60
C ILE A 397 0.22 -14.26 -19.58
N VAL A 398 0.19 -14.99 -18.46
CA VAL A 398 0.92 -16.25 -18.30
C VAL A 398 0.37 -17.33 -19.24
N GLY A 399 -0.95 -17.39 -19.43
CA GLY A 399 -1.62 -18.34 -20.31
C GLY A 399 -1.30 -18.14 -21.79
N VAL A 400 -1.23 -16.89 -22.26
CA VAL A 400 -0.90 -16.55 -23.66
C VAL A 400 0.55 -16.90 -24.01
N LEU A 401 1.46 -16.81 -23.04
CA LEU A 401 2.90 -17.01 -23.25
C LEU A 401 3.35 -18.50 -23.22
N ALA A 402 2.41 -19.46 -23.19
CA ALA A 402 2.66 -20.91 -23.20
C ALA A 402 3.67 -21.40 -22.15
N GLY A 403 3.84 -20.65 -21.05
CA GLY A 403 4.76 -20.99 -19.97
C GLY A 403 4.32 -20.36 -18.66
N SER A 404 4.18 -21.19 -17.63
CA SER A 404 4.12 -20.72 -16.25
C SER A 404 5.46 -20.11 -15.84
N GLY A 405 5.42 -19.11 -14.96
CA GLY A 405 6.61 -18.63 -14.26
C GLY A 405 7.14 -17.26 -14.64
N LEU A 406 8.13 -16.85 -13.85
CA LEU A 406 8.71 -15.51 -13.94
C LEU A 406 9.82 -15.47 -15.00
N HIS A 407 9.51 -14.92 -16.16
CA HIS A 407 10.42 -14.87 -17.30
C HIS A 407 10.32 -13.52 -18.06
N PHE A 408 11.09 -13.34 -19.13
CA PHE A 408 11.36 -12.02 -19.72
C PHE A 408 10.09 -11.38 -20.30
N PHE A 409 9.24 -12.19 -20.93
CA PHE A 409 8.00 -11.74 -21.55
C PHE A 409 6.86 -11.51 -20.56
N SER A 410 6.87 -12.19 -19.40
CA SER A 410 5.82 -12.04 -18.39
C SER A 410 6.11 -10.90 -17.40
N ILE A 411 7.38 -10.60 -17.09
CA ILE A 411 7.70 -9.65 -16.02
C ILE A 411 7.24 -8.21 -16.29
N HIS A 412 7.40 -7.72 -17.52
CA HIS A 412 7.06 -6.34 -17.89
C HIS A 412 5.55 -6.09 -17.83
N PRO A 413 4.71 -6.91 -18.47
CA PRO A 413 3.26 -6.73 -18.40
C PRO A 413 2.72 -7.00 -16.98
N ILE A 414 3.22 -8.02 -16.25
CA ILE A 414 2.81 -8.24 -14.85
C ILE A 414 3.15 -7.01 -13.98
N ARG A 415 4.36 -6.45 -14.15
CA ARG A 415 4.77 -5.25 -13.42
C ARG A 415 3.86 -4.05 -13.70
N GLU A 416 3.39 -3.90 -14.94
CA GLU A 416 2.43 -2.85 -15.29
C GLU A 416 1.09 -3.03 -14.57
N LEU A 417 0.59 -4.27 -14.43
CA LEU A 417 -0.62 -4.55 -13.64
C LEU A 417 -0.44 -4.17 -12.16
N LEU A 418 0.69 -4.58 -11.58
CA LEU A 418 1.03 -4.30 -10.18
C LEU A 418 1.25 -2.81 -9.91
N ASP A 419 1.57 -2.04 -10.95
CA ASP A 419 1.68 -0.58 -10.89
C ASP A 419 0.31 0.09 -11.00
N TRP A 420 -0.48 -0.29 -12.00
CA TRP A 420 -1.69 0.44 -12.37
C TRP A 420 -2.85 0.25 -11.38
N TYR A 421 -3.18 -0.99 -11.03
CA TYR A 421 -4.38 -1.27 -10.24
C TYR A 421 -4.33 -0.70 -8.82
N PRO A 422 -3.23 -0.84 -8.06
CA PRO A 422 -3.12 -0.23 -6.72
C PRO A 422 -2.93 1.28 -6.77
N ALA A 423 -2.35 1.82 -7.85
CA ALA A 423 -2.23 3.26 -8.06
C ALA A 423 -3.61 3.92 -8.13
N VAL A 424 -4.44 3.40 -9.04
CA VAL A 424 -5.82 3.85 -9.21
C VAL A 424 -6.62 3.55 -7.94
N GLY A 425 -6.45 2.34 -7.39
CA GLY A 425 -7.04 1.92 -6.13
C GLY A 425 -6.73 2.83 -4.96
N GLY A 426 -5.50 3.30 -4.80
CA GLY A 426 -5.10 4.12 -3.65
C GLY A 426 -5.63 5.55 -3.72
N TYR A 427 -5.71 6.15 -4.90
CA TYR A 427 -6.44 7.42 -5.07
C TYR A 427 -7.93 7.24 -4.76
N ILE A 428 -8.53 6.17 -5.30
CA ILE A 428 -9.93 5.82 -5.06
C ILE A 428 -10.17 5.62 -3.57
N SER A 429 -9.36 4.81 -2.89
CA SER A 429 -9.50 4.50 -1.48
C SER A 429 -9.30 5.70 -0.57
N ALA A 430 -8.29 6.55 -0.83
CA ALA A 430 -8.01 7.73 -0.01
C ALA A 430 -9.18 8.74 0.01
N VAL A 431 -9.96 8.81 -1.06
CA VAL A 431 -11.07 9.78 -1.19
C VAL A 431 -12.44 9.11 -0.98
N MET A 432 -12.64 7.88 -1.46
CA MET A 432 -13.91 7.14 -1.37
C MET A 432 -14.15 6.56 -0.01
N VAL A 433 -13.15 5.96 0.64
CA VAL A 433 -13.39 5.21 1.88
C VAL A 433 -13.99 6.11 2.97
N PRO A 434 -13.48 7.32 3.25
CA PRO A 434 -14.11 8.22 4.20
C PRO A 434 -15.55 8.58 3.80
N SER A 435 -15.78 8.88 2.52
CA SER A 435 -17.08 9.30 2.01
C SER A 435 -18.14 8.18 2.04
N LEU A 436 -17.76 6.98 1.61
CA LEU A 436 -18.57 5.77 1.63
C LEU A 436 -18.85 5.32 3.05
N ALA A 437 -17.85 5.34 3.93
CA ALA A 437 -18.06 5.03 5.33
C ALA A 437 -19.12 5.97 5.94
N TRP A 438 -19.09 7.26 5.57
CA TRP A 438 -20.06 8.23 6.06
C TRP A 438 -21.47 7.97 5.52
N MET A 439 -21.57 7.48 4.27
CA MET A 439 -22.83 7.05 3.66
C MET A 439 -23.50 5.94 4.49
N PHE A 440 -22.77 4.90 4.86
CA PHE A 440 -23.32 3.78 5.63
C PHE A 440 -23.77 4.18 7.04
N VAL A 441 -23.12 5.19 7.62
CA VAL A 441 -23.38 5.63 8.98
C VAL A 441 -24.54 6.64 9.09
N ARG A 442 -24.68 7.56 8.13
CA ARG A 442 -25.73 8.61 8.14
C ARG A 442 -26.92 8.34 7.22
N GLY A 443 -26.77 7.49 6.22
CA GLY A 443 -27.81 7.21 5.22
C GLY A 443 -27.34 7.50 3.79
N PHE A 444 -27.93 6.78 2.83
CA PHE A 444 -27.51 6.74 1.42
C PHE A 444 -27.56 8.12 0.75
N GLU A 445 -28.57 8.95 1.04
CA GLU A 445 -28.79 10.25 0.39
C GLU A 445 -27.64 11.24 0.58
N MET A 446 -27.06 11.33 1.78
CA MET A 446 -25.92 12.22 2.04
C MET A 446 -24.63 11.69 1.42
N GLY A 447 -24.45 10.36 1.33
CA GLY A 447 -23.26 9.76 0.74
C GLY A 447 -23.19 9.88 -0.78
N VAL A 448 -24.34 9.82 -1.47
CA VAL A 448 -24.41 10.04 -2.93
C VAL A 448 -23.85 11.41 -3.32
N SER A 449 -24.08 12.45 -2.49
CA SER A 449 -23.51 13.79 -2.74
C SER A 449 -21.98 13.82 -2.62
N ALA A 450 -21.41 13.09 -1.66
CA ALA A 450 -19.96 12.98 -1.47
C ALA A 450 -19.31 12.17 -2.61
N VAL A 451 -19.96 11.09 -3.03
CA VAL A 451 -19.52 10.29 -4.19
C VAL A 451 -19.61 11.09 -5.49
N SER A 452 -20.68 11.89 -5.68
CA SER A 452 -20.85 12.77 -6.84
C SER A 452 -19.76 13.84 -6.92
N TRP A 453 -19.42 14.49 -5.80
CA TRP A 453 -18.31 15.43 -5.74
C TRP A 453 -16.98 14.77 -6.17
N MET A 454 -16.77 13.52 -5.75
CA MET A 454 -15.58 12.77 -6.16
C MET A 454 -15.56 12.42 -7.65
N PHE A 455 -16.67 11.95 -8.23
CA PHE A 455 -16.72 11.70 -9.67
C PHE A 455 -16.46 12.98 -10.45
N SER A 456 -16.93 14.13 -9.96
CA SER A 456 -16.64 15.43 -10.57
C SER A 456 -15.19 15.88 -10.40
N SER A 457 -14.52 15.51 -9.30
CA SER A 457 -13.09 15.81 -9.10
C SER A 457 -12.20 14.93 -9.98
N MET A 458 -12.55 13.65 -10.16
CA MET A 458 -11.89 12.74 -11.10
C MET A 458 -12.11 13.17 -12.54
N SER A 459 -13.35 13.47 -12.93
CA SER A 459 -13.64 13.92 -14.30
C SER A 459 -12.92 15.23 -14.61
N GLY A 460 -12.84 16.16 -13.64
CA GLY A 460 -12.09 17.41 -13.80
C GLY A 460 -10.57 17.21 -13.92
N GLN A 461 -9.99 16.16 -13.32
CA GLN A 461 -8.59 15.80 -13.54
C GLN A 461 -8.38 15.16 -14.91
N VAL A 462 -9.23 14.22 -15.29
CA VAL A 462 -9.20 13.54 -16.60
C VAL A 462 -9.37 14.56 -17.75
N GLU A 463 -10.28 15.52 -17.60
CA GLU A 463 -10.53 16.58 -18.60
C GLU A 463 -9.32 17.53 -18.75
N ARG A 464 -8.64 17.86 -17.66
CA ARG A 464 -7.37 18.60 -17.70
C ARG A 464 -6.26 17.79 -18.38
N GLU A 465 -6.20 16.48 -18.15
CA GLU A 465 -5.21 15.60 -18.78
C GLU A 465 -5.41 15.48 -20.29
N PHE A 466 -6.64 15.23 -20.76
CA PHE A 466 -6.95 15.23 -22.20
C PHE A 466 -6.67 16.59 -22.85
N GLY A 467 -6.96 17.69 -22.15
CA GLY A 467 -6.62 19.04 -22.62
C GLY A 467 -5.10 19.27 -22.78
N MET A 468 -4.28 18.78 -21.84
CA MET A 468 -2.82 18.87 -21.94
C MET A 468 -2.24 17.94 -23.01
N LEU A 469 -2.75 16.70 -23.13
CA LEU A 469 -2.38 15.76 -24.18
C LEU A 469 -2.68 16.31 -25.57
N GLY A 470 -3.89 16.86 -25.78
CA GLY A 470 -4.24 17.50 -27.04
C GLY A 470 -3.33 18.69 -27.39
N ARG A 471 -2.94 19.49 -26.39
CA ARG A 471 -2.03 20.62 -26.57
C ARG A 471 -0.60 20.17 -26.90
N ASN A 472 -0.12 19.11 -26.26
CA ASN A 472 1.22 18.56 -26.52
C ASN A 472 1.29 17.88 -27.90
N ILE A 473 0.26 17.13 -28.31
CA ILE A 473 0.17 16.53 -29.65
C ILE A 473 0.13 17.62 -30.74
N ALA A 474 -0.59 18.72 -30.49
CA ALA A 474 -0.63 19.87 -31.40
C ALA A 474 0.74 20.57 -31.52
N LEU A 475 1.48 20.70 -30.41
CA LEU A 475 2.82 21.30 -30.39
C LEU A 475 3.87 20.39 -31.05
N ASP A 476 3.82 19.08 -30.81
CA ASP A 476 4.76 18.11 -31.39
C ASP A 476 4.50 17.88 -32.89
N SER A 477 3.23 17.90 -33.32
CA SER A 477 2.89 17.88 -34.75
C SER A 477 3.28 19.18 -35.47
N ALA A 478 3.31 20.31 -34.76
CA ALA A 478 3.90 21.55 -35.28
C ALA A 478 5.44 21.48 -35.32
N ALA A 479 6.10 20.88 -34.31
CA ALA A 479 7.54 20.68 -34.27
C ALA A 479 8.07 19.79 -35.41
N ALA A 480 7.39 18.67 -35.65
CA ALA A 480 7.73 17.73 -36.70
C ALA A 480 7.64 18.33 -38.12
N ARG A 481 6.76 19.32 -38.34
CA ARG A 481 6.64 20.02 -39.63
C ARG A 481 7.77 21.01 -39.90
N VAL A 482 8.51 21.41 -38.88
CA VAL A 482 9.57 22.45 -38.98
C VAL A 482 10.97 21.84 -38.73
N GLY A 483 11.07 20.52 -38.55
CA GLY A 483 12.35 19.84 -38.36
C GLY A 483 13.06 20.18 -37.05
N LEU A 484 12.33 20.70 -36.07
CA LEU A 484 12.82 21.07 -34.74
C LEU A 484 12.33 20.08 -33.69
N SER A 485 13.09 19.91 -32.60
CA SER A 485 12.62 19.11 -31.47
C SER A 485 11.55 19.90 -30.68
N GLY A 486 10.54 19.23 -30.12
CA GLY A 486 9.44 19.88 -29.38
C GLY A 486 9.90 20.76 -28.20
N GLY A 487 11.14 20.60 -27.73
CA GLY A 487 11.77 21.46 -26.73
C GLY A 487 12.15 22.86 -27.25
N GLU A 488 12.50 23.00 -28.53
CA GLU A 488 12.95 24.27 -29.11
C GLU A 488 11.79 25.25 -29.36
N ILE A 489 10.58 24.74 -29.63
CA ILE A 489 9.40 25.60 -29.86
C ILE A 489 8.90 26.27 -28.57
N ARG A 490 9.05 25.61 -27.40
CA ARG A 490 8.71 26.24 -26.11
C ARG A 490 9.52 27.49 -25.84
N HIS A 491 10.78 27.53 -26.30
CA HIS A 491 11.64 28.68 -26.03
C HIS A 491 11.28 29.93 -26.86
N TYR A 492 10.62 29.74 -28.00
CA TYR A 492 10.15 30.83 -28.87
C TYR A 492 8.70 31.28 -28.59
N GLY A 493 7.92 30.49 -27.85
CA GLY A 493 6.51 30.81 -27.54
C GLY A 493 6.28 31.62 -26.25
N GLU A 494 7.30 31.80 -25.41
CA GLU A 494 7.23 32.56 -24.14
C GLU A 494 7.88 33.95 -24.20
N ARG A 495 7.99 34.55 -25.40
CA ARG A 495 8.38 35.97 -25.57
C ARG A 495 7.25 36.81 -26.15
#